data_AF-A0A7Y8HQH8-F1
#
_entry.id   AF-A0A7Y8HQH8-F1
#
_cell.length_a   1.000
_cell.length_b   1.000
_cell.length_c   1.000
_cell.angle_alpha   90.00
_cell.angle_beta   90.00
_cell.angle_gamma   90.00
#
_symmetry.space_group_name_H-M   'P 1'
#
loop_
_entity.id
_entity.type
_entity.pdbx_description
1 polymer ?
#
loop_
_entity_poly.entity_id
_entity_poly.type
_entity_poly.pdbx_seq_one_letter_code
_entity_poly.pdbx_strand_id
1 'polypeptide(L)'
;MLFGLLATGTASTVQADGETLAFAVVSEAPKDKARISAKVSINDAVSDMKLLASETILNNLIWKKLEICHAMRLEGFKVTEGFQVVTVRVIDAGLLPMSLQSYAGDCLIKKALEIAPLVD
;
A
#
# COMPACT_ATOMS: atom_id res chain seq x y z
N MET A 1 27.71 -46.90 -24.14
CA MET A 1 27.31 -45.57 -24.66
C MET A 1 26.52 -44.87 -23.59
N LEU A 2 26.99 -43.68 -23.24
CA LEU A 2 26.50 -42.75 -22.24
C LEU A 2 25.16 -42.14 -22.69
N PHE A 3 24.16 -42.00 -21.83
CA PHE A 3 23.24 -40.84 -21.87
C PHE A 3 22.61 -40.65 -20.48
N GLY A 4 23.11 -39.64 -19.76
CA GLY A 4 22.59 -39.21 -18.48
C GLY A 4 21.28 -38.44 -18.62
N LEU A 5 20.33 -38.72 -17.74
CA LEU A 5 19.08 -37.99 -17.61
C LEU A 5 19.36 -36.73 -16.76
N LEU A 6 19.40 -35.56 -17.40
CA LEU A 6 19.49 -34.27 -16.73
C LEU A 6 18.11 -33.85 -16.20
N ALA A 7 18.12 -33.37 -14.96
CA ALA A 7 17.00 -32.80 -14.24
C ALA A 7 16.44 -31.55 -14.94
N THR A 8 15.11 -31.39 -14.90
CA THR A 8 14.47 -30.08 -14.99
C THR A 8 13.63 -29.88 -13.75
N GLY A 9 14.27 -29.36 -12.70
CA GLY A 9 13.53 -28.71 -11.62
C GLY A 9 12.86 -27.47 -12.19
N THR A 10 11.56 -27.33 -11.99
CA THR A 10 10.85 -26.08 -12.21
C THR A 10 11.37 -25.08 -11.19
N ALA A 11 12.44 -24.37 -11.53
CA ALA A 11 12.82 -23.16 -10.85
C ALA A 11 11.70 -22.16 -11.11
N SER A 12 10.81 -21.99 -10.12
CA SER A 12 9.91 -20.85 -10.06
C SER A 12 10.79 -19.61 -10.09
N THR A 13 10.81 -18.92 -11.23
CA THR A 13 11.44 -17.62 -11.37
C THR A 13 10.71 -16.68 -10.41
N VAL A 14 11.28 -16.47 -9.23
CA VAL A 14 10.98 -15.30 -8.41
C VAL A 14 11.31 -14.12 -9.30
N GLN A 15 10.26 -13.51 -9.83
CA GLN A 15 10.34 -12.30 -10.63
C GLN A 15 11.01 -11.27 -9.73
N ALA A 16 12.28 -10.97 -10.01
CA ALA A 16 12.94 -9.78 -9.50
C ALA A 16 12.23 -8.59 -10.14
N ASP A 17 11.03 -8.29 -9.64
CA ASP A 17 10.19 -7.23 -10.19
C ASP A 17 10.73 -5.90 -9.68
N GLY A 18 10.92 -4.97 -10.62
CA GLY A 18 11.42 -3.65 -10.35
C GLY A 18 10.52 -2.87 -9.39
N GLU A 19 10.91 -1.63 -9.12
CA GLU A 19 10.08 -0.72 -8.33
C GLU A 19 8.66 -0.67 -8.93
N THR A 20 7.69 -1.13 -8.15
CA THR A 20 6.28 -1.25 -8.50
C THR A 20 5.55 0.00 -8.03
N LEU A 21 4.65 0.49 -8.88
CA LEU A 21 3.73 1.57 -8.53
C LEU A 21 2.51 0.99 -7.82
N ALA A 22 2.12 1.58 -6.69
CA ALA A 22 0.90 1.25 -5.98
C ALA A 22 0.10 2.51 -5.63
N PHE A 23 -1.20 2.36 -5.51
CA PHE A 23 -2.07 3.37 -4.90
C PHE A 23 -2.61 2.82 -3.59
N ALA A 24 -2.77 3.68 -2.59
CA ALA A 24 -3.19 3.22 -1.27
C ALA A 24 -4.07 4.25 -0.56
N VAL A 25 -4.95 3.74 0.29
CA VAL A 25 -5.71 4.53 1.26
C VAL A 25 -5.43 3.95 2.64
N VAL A 26 -4.99 4.80 3.58
CA VAL A 26 -4.73 4.38 4.96
C VAL A 26 -6.05 3.91 5.59
N SER A 27 -6.09 2.65 6.03
CA SER A 27 -7.33 2.00 6.45
C SER A 27 -7.60 2.11 7.95
N GLU A 28 -6.58 2.42 8.75
CA GLU A 28 -6.66 2.57 10.20
C GLU A 28 -5.75 3.72 10.65
N ALA A 29 -6.06 4.33 11.80
CA ALA A 29 -5.19 5.35 12.39
C ALA A 29 -3.77 4.79 12.60
N PRO A 30 -2.71 5.38 12.00
CA PRO A 30 -1.37 4.82 12.10
C PRO A 30 -0.80 4.91 13.53
N LYS A 31 -0.85 3.79 14.26
CA LYS A 31 -0.25 3.63 15.61
C LYS A 31 1.26 3.36 15.55
N ASP A 32 1.69 2.65 14.52
CA ASP A 32 3.10 2.36 14.22
C ASP A 32 3.43 2.94 12.83
N LYS A 33 4.35 3.90 12.78
CA LYS A 33 4.76 4.52 11.51
C LYS A 33 5.71 3.63 10.70
N ALA A 34 6.25 2.55 11.25
CA ALA A 34 7.00 1.57 10.47
C ALA A 34 6.07 0.65 9.66
N ARG A 35 4.84 0.43 10.15
CA ARG A 35 3.88 -0.53 9.58
C ARG A 35 2.46 0.07 9.53
N ILE A 36 2.06 0.60 8.38
CA ILE A 36 0.75 1.26 8.20
C ILE A 36 -0.25 0.29 7.56
N SER A 37 -1.42 0.10 8.17
CA SER A 37 -2.55 -0.60 7.55
C SER A 37 -3.10 0.23 6.39
N ALA A 38 -3.22 -0.35 5.20
CA ALA A 38 -3.82 0.31 4.06
C ALA A 38 -4.60 -0.66 3.18
N LYS A 39 -5.60 -0.12 2.48
CA LYS A 39 -6.18 -0.76 1.30
C LYS A 39 -5.37 -0.30 0.09
N VAL A 40 -4.77 -1.24 -0.62
CA VAL A 40 -3.77 -0.98 -1.66
C VAL A 40 -4.22 -1.58 -2.99
N SER A 41 -4.08 -0.80 -4.05
CA SER A 41 -4.25 -1.20 -5.44
C SER A 41 -2.89 -1.33 -6.11
N ILE A 42 -2.62 -2.50 -6.67
CA ILE A 42 -1.45 -2.79 -7.51
C ILE A 42 -1.99 -3.43 -8.77
N ASN A 43 -1.68 -2.86 -9.95
CA ASN A 43 -2.22 -3.32 -11.23
C ASN A 43 -3.76 -3.48 -11.19
N ASP A 44 -4.44 -2.48 -10.63
CA ASP A 44 -5.90 -2.40 -10.40
C ASP A 44 -6.51 -3.43 -9.44
N ALA A 45 -5.72 -4.39 -8.95
CA ALA A 45 -6.16 -5.35 -7.94
C ALA A 45 -6.04 -4.76 -6.54
N VAL A 46 -7.16 -4.70 -5.83
CA VAL A 46 -7.26 -4.14 -4.48
C VAL A 46 -7.14 -5.22 -3.42
N SER A 47 -6.32 -4.98 -2.41
CA SER A 47 -6.17 -5.86 -1.25
C SER A 47 -5.82 -5.08 0.02
N ASP A 48 -6.15 -5.65 1.17
CA ASP A 48 -5.70 -5.12 2.45
C ASP A 48 -4.27 -5.62 2.72
N MET A 49 -3.35 -4.69 3.01
CA MET A 49 -1.95 -5.03 3.28
C MET A 49 -1.28 -4.01 4.20
N LYS A 50 -0.10 -4.38 4.71
CA LYS A 50 0.76 -3.46 5.47
C LYS A 50 1.71 -2.74 4.53
N LEU A 51 1.78 -1.42 4.67
CA LEU A 51 2.85 -0.62 4.08
C LEU A 51 4.03 -0.60 5.06
N LEU A 52 5.19 -1.01 4.58
CA LEU A 52 6.42 -1.12 5.36
C LEU A 52 7.32 0.07 5.00
N ALA A 53 7.61 0.92 5.97
CA ALA A 53 8.47 2.07 5.74
C ALA A 53 9.93 1.63 5.56
N SER A 54 10.59 2.10 4.51
CA SER A 54 12.06 2.03 4.45
C SER A 54 12.68 3.04 5.41
N GLU A 55 13.98 2.92 5.69
CA GLU A 55 14.71 3.87 6.53
C GLU A 55 14.58 5.32 6.03
N THR A 56 14.58 5.52 4.72
CA THR A 56 14.38 6.82 4.09
C THR A 56 12.96 7.35 4.32
N ILE A 57 11.95 6.49 4.22
CA ILE A 57 10.54 6.86 4.41
C ILE A 57 10.23 7.19 5.88
N LEU A 58 10.85 6.50 6.84
CA LEU A 58 10.65 6.80 8.27
C LEU A 58 10.99 8.26 8.63
N ASN A 59 11.90 8.89 7.89
CA ASN A 59 12.28 10.29 8.09
C ASN A 59 11.46 11.29 7.26
N ASN A 60 10.62 10.82 6.33
CA ASN A 60 9.81 11.64 5.45
C ASN A 60 8.66 12.34 6.22
N LEU A 61 8.50 13.65 6.01
CA LEU A 61 7.49 14.47 6.71
C LEU A 61 6.05 14.11 6.32
N ILE A 62 5.81 13.74 5.06
CA ILE A 62 4.50 13.28 4.58
C ILE A 62 4.11 12.02 5.34
N TRP A 63 5.03 11.06 5.40
CA TRP A 63 4.83 9.78 6.06
C TRP A 63 4.51 9.94 7.56
N LYS A 64 5.27 10.78 8.26
CA LYS A 64 5.06 11.07 9.69
C LYS A 64 3.66 11.64 9.97
N LYS A 65 3.11 12.43 9.04
CA LYS A 65 1.79 13.06 9.15
C LYS A 65 0.64 12.22 8.57
N LEU A 66 0.89 10.97 8.18
CA LEU A 66 -0.20 10.12 7.66
C LEU A 66 -1.27 9.88 8.72
N GLU A 67 -2.52 9.97 8.28
CA GLU A 67 -3.72 9.72 9.06
C GLU A 67 -4.63 8.74 8.33
N ILE A 68 -5.65 8.25 9.03
CA ILE A 68 -6.72 7.47 8.42
C ILE A 68 -7.35 8.24 7.24
N CYS A 69 -7.66 7.50 6.18
CA CYS A 69 -8.22 7.97 4.92
C CYS A 69 -7.29 8.80 4.02
N HIS A 70 -6.01 9.02 4.39
CA HIS A 70 -5.07 9.62 3.45
C HIS A 70 -4.86 8.72 2.24
N ALA A 71 -5.06 9.31 1.06
CA ALA A 71 -4.83 8.69 -0.24
C ALA A 71 -3.39 8.97 -0.72
N MET A 72 -2.74 7.96 -1.27
CA MET A 72 -1.33 8.00 -1.61
C MET A 72 -1.04 7.32 -2.95
N ARG A 73 -0.07 7.86 -3.67
CA ARG A 73 0.70 7.17 -4.72
C ARG A 73 2.03 6.73 -4.11
N LEU A 74 2.36 5.46 -4.29
CA LEU A 74 3.53 4.81 -3.72
C LEU A 74 4.38 4.21 -4.83
N GLU A 75 5.69 4.22 -4.62
CA GLU A 75 6.64 3.44 -5.40
C GLU A 75 7.46 2.60 -4.42
N GLY A 76 7.70 1.33 -4.76
CA GLY A 76 8.32 0.38 -3.85
C GLY A 76 8.22 -1.06 -4.31
N PHE A 77 8.27 -2.00 -3.37
CA PHE A 77 8.35 -3.43 -3.69
C PHE A 77 7.28 -4.22 -2.95
N LYS A 78 6.58 -5.10 -3.65
CA LYS A 78 5.71 -6.08 -3.00
C LYS A 78 6.57 -7.18 -2.40
N VAL A 79 6.43 -7.40 -1.09
CA VAL A 79 7.14 -8.42 -0.31
C VAL A 79 6.13 -9.29 0.44
N THR A 80 6.59 -10.40 1.02
CA THR A 80 5.71 -11.34 1.72
C THR A 80 4.92 -10.70 2.87
N GLU A 81 5.54 -9.76 3.60
CA GLU A 81 4.90 -9.08 4.74
C GLU A 81 4.00 -7.90 4.34
N GLY A 82 4.03 -7.45 3.08
CA GLY A 82 3.30 -6.26 2.65
C GLY A 82 3.96 -5.54 1.46
N PHE A 83 3.89 -4.21 1.46
CA PHE A 83 4.48 -3.36 0.43
C PHE A 83 5.56 -2.46 1.04
N GLN A 84 6.82 -2.71 0.68
CA GLN A 84 7.96 -1.92 1.11
C GLN A 84 7.98 -0.59 0.36
N VAL A 85 7.73 0.52 1.06
CA VAL A 85 7.64 1.86 0.47
C VAL A 85 9.03 2.47 0.33
N VAL A 86 9.33 2.97 -0.86
CA VAL A 86 10.54 3.73 -1.19
C VAL A 86 10.21 5.21 -1.39
N THR A 87 9.13 5.49 -2.11
CA THR A 87 8.63 6.84 -2.35
C THR A 87 7.15 6.93 -2.00
N VAL A 88 6.75 8.07 -1.44
CA VAL A 88 5.36 8.39 -1.11
C VAL A 88 4.98 9.78 -1.59
N ARG A 89 3.78 9.90 -2.15
CA ARG A 89 3.11 11.18 -2.40
C ARG A 89 1.66 11.06 -1.94
N VAL A 90 1.20 12.03 -1.16
CA VAL A 90 -0.23 12.19 -0.88
C VAL A 90 -0.89 12.75 -2.13
N ILE A 91 -2.05 12.20 -2.47
CA ILE A 91 -2.86 12.60 -3.62
C ILE A 91 -4.31 12.79 -3.17
N ASP A 92 -5.10 13.51 -3.96
CA ASP A 92 -6.54 13.60 -3.72
C ASP A 92 -7.23 12.27 -4.01
N ALA A 93 -8.33 11.98 -3.30
CA ALA A 93 -9.09 10.75 -3.48
C ALA A 93 -9.62 10.58 -4.92
N GLY A 94 -9.89 11.68 -5.63
CA GLY A 94 -10.30 11.66 -7.04
C GLY A 94 -9.21 11.22 -8.02
N LEU A 95 -7.94 11.21 -7.59
CA LEU A 95 -6.79 10.74 -8.39
C LEU A 95 -6.48 9.25 -8.15
N LEU A 96 -7.22 8.58 -7.26
CA LEU A 96 -7.09 7.14 -7.06
C LEU A 96 -7.67 6.37 -8.26
N PRO A 97 -7.17 5.15 -8.53
CA PRO A 97 -7.86 4.21 -9.40
C PRO A 97 -9.30 3.99 -8.95
N MET A 98 -10.20 3.77 -9.91
CA MET A 98 -11.64 3.59 -9.66
C MET A 98 -11.93 2.55 -8.57
N SER A 99 -11.10 1.51 -8.48
CA SER A 99 -11.19 0.43 -7.50
C SER A 99 -10.95 0.87 -6.04
N LEU A 100 -10.29 2.01 -5.80
CA LEU A 100 -10.07 2.57 -4.45
C LEU A 100 -10.96 3.77 -4.14
N GLN A 101 -11.58 4.41 -5.13
CA GLN A 101 -12.35 5.65 -4.92
C GLN A 101 -13.54 5.43 -3.98
N SER A 102 -14.29 4.33 -4.14
CA SER A 102 -15.40 4.01 -3.22
C SER A 102 -14.92 3.90 -1.78
N TYR A 103 -13.82 3.16 -1.56
CA TYR A 103 -13.27 2.98 -0.21
C TYR A 103 -12.79 4.30 0.40
N ALA A 104 -12.12 5.15 -0.39
CA ALA A 104 -11.68 6.47 0.06
C ALA A 104 -12.88 7.35 0.47
N GLY A 105 -13.94 7.36 -0.35
CA GLY A 105 -15.18 8.07 -0.05
C GLY A 105 -15.82 7.60 1.26
N ASP A 106 -16.03 6.28 1.40
CA ASP A 106 -16.63 5.68 2.60
C ASP A 106 -15.78 5.96 3.85
N CYS A 107 -14.45 5.88 3.73
CA CYS A 107 -13.53 6.21 4.82
C CYS A 107 -13.69 7.66 5.27
N LEU A 108 -13.72 8.61 4.33
CA LEU A 108 -13.86 10.04 4.63
C LEU A 108 -15.22 10.35 5.28
N ILE A 109 -16.31 9.74 4.79
CA ILE A 109 -17.65 9.88 5.41
C ILE A 109 -17.61 9.37 6.85
N LYS A 110 -17.06 8.17 7.07
CA LYS A 110 -16.94 7.61 8.42
C LYS A 110 -16.10 8.49 9.34
N LYS A 111 -14.94 8.98 8.86
CA LYS A 111 -14.08 9.90 9.61
C LYS A 111 -14.81 11.20 9.96
N ALA A 112 -15.61 11.73 9.05
CA ALA A 112 -16.41 12.93 9.31
C ALA A 112 -17.50 12.69 10.37
N LEU A 113 -18.16 11.54 10.35
CA LEU A 113 -19.16 11.16 11.36
C LEU A 113 -18.55 10.96 12.75
N GLU A 114 -17.31 10.46 12.85
CA GLU A 114 -16.59 10.32 14.12
C GLU A 114 -16.15 11.66 14.72
N ILE A 115 -15.98 12.69 13.89
CA ILE A 115 -15.53 14.04 14.31
C ILE A 115 -16.71 15.00 14.50
N ALA A 116 -17.84 14.75 13.82
CA ALA A 116 -19.03 15.57 13.95
C ALA A 116 -19.48 15.57 15.42
N PRO A 117 -19.70 16.75 16.05
CA PRO A 117 -20.31 16.78 17.37
C PRO A 117 -21.67 16.11 17.26
N LEU A 118 -21.95 15.16 18.16
CA LEU A 118 -23.31 14.67 18.40
C LEU A 118 -24.14 15.88 18.85
N VAL A 119 -24.75 16.60 17.91
CA VAL A 119 -25.77 17.60 18.19
C VAL A 119 -27.08 16.84 18.21
N ASP A 120 -27.50 16.41 19.40
CA ASP A 120 -28.92 16.23 19.71
C ASP A 120 -29.57 17.61 19.94
#